data_AF-Q24F92-F1
#
_entry.id   AF-Q24F92-F1
#
_cell.length_a   1.000
_cell.length_b   1.000
_cell.length_c   1.000
_cell.angle_alpha   90.00
_cell.angle_beta   90.00
_cell.angle_gamma   90.00
#
_symmetry.space_group_name_H-M   'P 1'
#
loop_
_entity.id
_entity.type
_entity.pdbx_description
1 polymer ?
#
loop_
_entity_poly.entity_id
_entity_poly.type
_entity_poly.pdbx_seq_one_letter_code
_entity_poly.pdbx_strand_id
1 'polypeptide(L)'
;MVLANLTQDIVLENTKQGNIFEKLLEEEFIRQVKYYNDSIWYYYSIATIIPLAIFFIYRLFFPKDFSQSVTKNELKPDIWDRIVQIFIFYGPVYYVFDLYVYIALGQYGVCFFAYTLHHITSLVFLPSLIYLNYYNWWQLSVPLFHACLFYFKDNFFIEVCYLLSVVLFHYGVRSRVCRDLPRFKLAHKALFFIYTAIITMFLGQCRDM
;
A
#
# COMPACT_ATOMS: atom_id res chain seq x y z
N MET A 1 38.85 37.28 -31.91
CA MET A 1 38.41 35.86 -31.94
C MET A 1 38.49 35.19 -30.57
N VAL A 2 39.54 35.41 -29.76
CA VAL A 2 39.70 34.79 -28.42
C VAL A 2 38.64 35.22 -27.37
N LEU A 3 38.20 36.48 -27.39
CA LEU A 3 37.19 36.99 -26.44
C LEU A 3 35.77 36.41 -26.63
N ALA A 4 35.44 35.89 -27.82
CA ALA A 4 34.12 35.32 -28.09
C ALA A 4 33.96 33.88 -27.55
N ASN A 5 35.07 33.13 -27.45
CA ASN A 5 35.05 31.78 -26.87
C ASN A 5 34.93 31.82 -25.34
N LEU A 6 35.62 32.77 -24.69
CA LEU A 6 35.57 32.94 -23.23
C LEU A 6 34.18 33.30 -22.70
N THR A 7 33.40 34.11 -23.43
CA THR A 7 32.02 34.44 -23.04
C THR A 7 31.06 33.26 -23.25
N GLN A 8 31.26 32.41 -24.26
CA GLN A 8 30.46 31.20 -24.43
C GLN A 8 30.69 30.19 -23.30
N ASP A 9 31.94 29.99 -22.89
CA ASP A 9 32.28 29.04 -21.82
C ASP A 9 31.70 29.49 -20.46
N ILE A 10 31.78 30.78 -20.12
CA ILE A 10 31.20 31.33 -18.88
C ILE A 10 29.67 31.21 -18.87
N VAL A 11 29.00 31.48 -20.00
CA VAL A 11 27.54 31.32 -20.10
C VAL A 11 27.12 29.86 -19.97
N LEU A 12 27.86 28.93 -20.57
CA LEU A 12 27.61 27.49 -20.45
C LEU A 12 27.81 26.98 -19.02
N GLU A 13 28.84 27.45 -18.33
CA GLU A 13 29.13 27.05 -16.95
C GLU A 13 28.09 27.59 -15.96
N ASN A 14 27.69 28.87 -16.10
CA ASN A 14 26.61 29.46 -15.32
C ASN A 14 25.24 28.79 -15.60
N THR A 15 24.96 28.43 -16.85
CA THR A 15 23.72 27.70 -17.21
C THR A 15 23.71 26.29 -16.62
N LYS A 16 24.85 25.59 -16.63
CA LYS A 16 24.98 24.28 -15.96
C LYS A 16 24.79 24.39 -14.45
N GLN A 17 25.37 25.40 -13.81
CA GLN A 17 25.20 25.63 -12.37
C GLN A 17 23.74 25.98 -12.01
N GLY A 18 23.07 26.81 -12.81
CA GLY A 18 21.64 27.12 -12.65
C GLY A 18 20.78 25.84 -12.70
N ASN A 19 21.01 24.99 -13.71
CA ASN A 19 20.30 23.72 -13.85
C ASN A 19 20.57 22.74 -12.68
N ILE A 20 21.78 22.75 -12.10
CA ILE A 20 22.11 21.92 -10.94
C ILE A 20 21.37 22.43 -9.69
N PHE A 21 21.34 23.74 -9.46
CA PHE A 21 20.66 24.31 -8.31
C PHE A 21 19.15 24.09 -8.36
N GLU A 22 18.52 24.28 -9.51
CA GLU A 22 17.09 23.99 -9.71
C GLU A 22 16.79 22.51 -9.46
N LYS A 23 17.64 21.61 -9.97
CA LYS A 23 17.49 20.18 -9.73
C LYS A 23 17.64 19.81 -8.25
N LEU A 24 18.58 20.41 -7.54
CA LEU A 24 18.75 20.20 -6.10
C LEU A 24 17.54 20.69 -5.30
N LEU A 25 16.97 21.84 -5.67
CA LEU A 25 15.74 22.36 -5.06
C LEU A 25 14.55 21.45 -5.33
N GLU A 26 14.42 20.92 -6.55
CA GLU A 26 13.37 19.98 -6.92
C GLU A 26 13.50 18.66 -6.14
N GLU A 27 14.70 18.09 -6.06
CA GLU A 27 14.96 16.88 -5.27
C GLU A 27 14.64 17.07 -3.78
N GLU A 28 15.03 18.21 -3.20
CA GLU A 28 14.73 18.55 -1.81
C GLU A 28 13.22 18.70 -1.58
N PHE A 29 12.52 19.37 -2.50
CA PHE A 29 11.06 19.48 -2.45
C PHE A 29 10.37 18.10 -2.50
N ILE A 30 10.78 17.22 -3.41
CA ILE A 30 10.23 15.86 -3.53
C ILE A 30 10.48 15.06 -2.24
N ARG A 31 11.67 15.18 -1.63
CA ARG A 31 11.98 14.53 -0.34
C ARG A 31 11.10 15.05 0.80
N GLN A 32 10.81 16.34 0.84
CA GLN A 32 9.88 16.90 1.82
C GLN A 32 8.46 16.37 1.63
N VAL A 33 7.98 16.30 0.38
CA VAL A 33 6.69 15.68 0.05
C VAL A 33 6.65 14.22 0.52
N LYS A 34 7.72 13.45 0.27
CA LYS A 34 7.85 12.07 0.77
C LYS A 34 7.70 12.01 2.29
N TYR A 35 8.48 12.83 3.00
CA TYR A 35 8.48 12.86 4.45
C TYR A 35 7.09 13.12 5.03
N TYR A 36 6.34 14.08 4.47
CA TYR A 36 4.97 14.35 4.90
C TYR A 36 4.01 13.21 4.55
N ASN A 37 4.11 12.63 3.35
CA ASN A 37 3.29 11.49 2.95
C ASN A 37 3.49 10.27 3.87
N ASP A 38 4.75 9.93 4.15
CA ASP A 38 5.11 8.83 5.05
C ASP A 38 4.68 9.12 6.50
N SER A 39 4.80 10.37 6.95
CA SER A 39 4.34 10.78 8.28
C SER A 39 2.82 10.64 8.41
N ILE A 40 2.04 11.12 7.43
CA ILE A 40 0.57 10.99 7.43
C ILE A 40 0.20 9.51 7.42
N TRP A 41 0.84 8.69 6.58
CA TRP A 41 0.61 7.26 6.52
C TRP A 41 0.91 6.54 7.84
N TYR A 42 2.01 6.91 8.50
CA TYR A 42 2.37 6.39 9.81
C TYR A 42 1.32 6.73 10.89
N TYR A 43 0.96 8.00 11.02
CA TYR A 43 -0.04 8.43 12.02
C TYR A 43 -1.44 7.86 11.72
N TYR A 44 -1.83 7.78 10.44
CA TYR A 44 -3.05 7.12 10.01
C TYR A 44 -3.05 5.63 10.41
N SER A 45 -1.95 4.93 10.15
CA SER A 45 -1.81 3.52 10.52
C SER A 45 -1.99 3.32 12.02
N ILE A 46 -1.33 4.13 12.86
CA ILE A 46 -1.50 4.06 14.32
C ILE A 46 -2.94 4.32 14.74
N ALA A 47 -3.56 5.38 14.21
CA ALA A 47 -4.92 5.75 14.55
C ALA A 47 -5.95 4.66 14.16
N THR A 48 -5.64 3.83 13.18
CA THR A 48 -6.52 2.75 12.71
C THR A 48 -6.35 1.43 13.45
N ILE A 49 -5.25 1.21 14.20
CA ILE A 49 -5.01 -0.06 14.93
C ILE A 49 -6.16 -0.39 15.89
N ILE A 50 -6.50 0.52 16.81
CA ILE A 50 -7.54 0.28 17.83
C ILE A 50 -8.91 -0.01 17.20
N PRO A 51 -9.45 0.83 16.30
CA PRO A 51 -10.76 0.54 15.71
C PRO A 51 -10.72 -0.76 14.89
N LEU A 52 -9.69 -1.01 14.08
CA LEU A 52 -9.58 -2.26 13.33
C LEU A 52 -9.48 -3.49 14.24
N ALA A 53 -8.81 -3.40 15.38
CA ALA A 53 -8.74 -4.47 16.37
C ALA A 53 -10.12 -4.76 16.98
N ILE A 54 -10.88 -3.72 17.34
CA ILE A 54 -12.26 -3.87 17.83
C ILE A 54 -13.12 -4.57 16.78
N PHE A 55 -13.06 -4.12 15.51
CA PHE A 55 -13.82 -4.73 14.42
C PHE A 55 -13.40 -6.17 14.13
N PHE A 56 -12.10 -6.44 14.15
CA PHE A 56 -11.54 -7.77 13.97
C PHE A 56 -12.08 -8.73 15.04
N ILE A 57 -11.96 -8.36 16.32
CA ILE A 57 -12.45 -9.15 17.46
C ILE A 57 -13.97 -9.35 17.36
N TYR A 58 -14.72 -8.29 17.09
CA TYR A 58 -16.17 -8.37 16.91
C TYR A 58 -16.55 -9.36 15.80
N ARG A 59 -15.96 -9.26 14.61
CA ARG A 59 -16.24 -10.17 13.49
C ARG A 59 -15.71 -11.58 13.72
N LEU A 60 -14.70 -11.76 14.58
CA LEU A 60 -14.16 -13.07 14.93
C LEU A 60 -15.15 -13.86 15.78
N PHE A 61 -15.76 -13.22 16.77
CA PHE A 61 -16.76 -13.85 17.65
C PHE A 61 -18.18 -13.83 17.08
N PHE A 62 -18.48 -12.88 16.20
CA PHE A 62 -19.78 -12.73 15.53
C PHE A 62 -19.60 -12.72 14.00
N PRO A 63 -19.17 -13.85 13.40
CA PRO A 63 -19.04 -13.96 11.95
C PRO A 63 -20.41 -13.80 11.27
N LYS A 64 -20.45 -13.19 10.08
CA LYS A 64 -21.71 -13.14 9.32
C LYS A 64 -21.99 -14.53 8.75
N ASP A 65 -23.25 -14.94 8.85
CA ASP A 65 -23.72 -16.17 8.22
C ASP A 65 -24.00 -15.93 6.74
N PHE A 66 -23.25 -16.62 5.89
CA PHE A 66 -23.39 -16.57 4.42
C PHE A 66 -24.28 -17.68 3.87
N SER A 67 -24.76 -18.59 4.71
CA SER A 67 -25.59 -19.72 4.28
C SER A 67 -26.95 -19.27 3.74
N GLN A 68 -27.42 -18.08 4.14
CA GLN A 68 -28.76 -17.57 3.81
C GLN A 68 -28.79 -16.54 2.67
N SER A 69 -27.63 -16.02 2.21
CA SER A 69 -27.59 -15.06 1.09
C SER A 69 -27.59 -15.80 -0.25
N VAL A 70 -28.79 -16.06 -0.78
CA VAL A 70 -29.05 -16.87 -1.99
C VAL A 70 -28.48 -16.25 -3.27
N THR A 71 -28.14 -14.95 -3.28
CA THR A 71 -27.55 -14.29 -4.46
C THR A 71 -26.35 -13.39 -4.11
N LYS A 72 -25.36 -13.44 -5.00
CA LYS A 72 -24.05 -12.76 -4.94
C LYS A 72 -24.10 -11.23 -4.81
N ASN A 73 -25.26 -10.61 -4.99
CA ASN A 73 -25.46 -9.16 -5.04
C ASN A 73 -26.29 -8.60 -3.87
N GLU A 74 -26.76 -9.43 -2.93
CA GLU A 74 -27.73 -9.01 -1.90
C GLU A 74 -27.13 -8.68 -0.53
N LEU A 75 -25.84 -8.93 -0.31
CA LEU A 75 -25.18 -8.50 0.93
C LEU A 75 -25.13 -6.96 0.93
N LYS A 76 -26.01 -6.33 1.70
CA LYS A 76 -25.99 -4.89 1.95
C LYS A 76 -24.94 -4.60 3.02
N PRO A 77 -24.10 -3.56 2.85
CA PRO A 77 -23.17 -3.14 3.88
C PRO A 77 -23.92 -2.68 5.11
N ASP A 78 -23.57 -3.23 6.27
CA ASP A 78 -24.04 -2.69 7.54
C ASP A 78 -23.23 -1.42 7.90
N ILE A 79 -23.65 -0.74 8.97
CA ILE A 79 -22.98 0.48 9.43
C ILE A 79 -21.51 0.22 9.79
N TRP A 80 -21.21 -0.96 10.32
CA TRP A 80 -19.86 -1.34 10.72
C TRP A 80 -18.95 -1.55 9.50
N ASP A 81 -19.48 -2.16 8.44
CA ASP A 81 -18.76 -2.32 7.18
C ASP A 81 -18.40 -0.94 6.59
N ARG A 82 -19.31 0.04 6.65
CA ARG A 82 -19.02 1.42 6.20
C ARG A 82 -17.97 2.12 7.04
N ILE A 83 -17.98 1.90 8.36
CA ILE A 83 -16.96 2.45 9.26
C ILE A 83 -15.59 1.86 8.96
N VAL A 84 -15.50 0.53 8.74
CA VAL A 84 -14.24 -0.12 8.32
C VAL A 84 -13.69 0.53 7.06
N GLN A 85 -14.53 0.84 6.06
CA GLN A 85 -14.09 1.48 4.81
C GLN A 85 -13.34 2.80 5.07
N ILE A 86 -13.76 3.60 6.06
CA ILE A 86 -13.09 4.84 6.46
C ILE A 86 -11.69 4.56 7.05
N PHE A 87 -11.49 3.41 7.68
CA PHE A 87 -10.19 3.02 8.25
C PHE A 87 -9.26 2.33 7.26
N ILE A 88 -9.70 2.04 6.04
CA ILE A 88 -8.86 1.42 5.01
C ILE A 88 -8.77 2.22 3.70
N PHE A 89 -9.57 3.29 3.52
CA PHE A 89 -9.61 4.03 2.25
C PHE A 89 -8.32 4.76 1.91
N TYR A 90 -7.50 5.12 2.92
CA TYR A 90 -6.33 5.96 2.67
C TYR A 90 -5.18 5.19 2.00
N GLY A 91 -5.18 3.85 2.09
CA GLY A 91 -4.14 3.00 1.49
C GLY A 91 -3.87 3.28 0.01
N PRO A 92 -4.87 3.24 -0.88
CA PRO A 92 -4.69 3.61 -2.28
C PRO A 92 -4.18 5.04 -2.49
N VAL A 93 -4.64 6.00 -1.68
CA VAL A 93 -4.21 7.40 -1.81
C VAL A 93 -2.72 7.50 -1.51
N TYR A 94 -2.28 6.91 -0.40
CA TYR A 94 -0.86 6.82 -0.05
C TYR A 94 -0.04 6.17 -1.17
N TYR A 95 -0.47 5.03 -1.70
CA TYR A 95 0.27 4.32 -2.74
C TYR A 95 0.38 5.09 -4.07
N VAL A 96 -0.59 5.94 -4.42
CA VAL A 96 -0.46 6.81 -5.60
C VAL A 96 0.63 7.87 -5.37
N PHE A 97 0.58 8.55 -4.23
CA PHE A 97 1.56 9.61 -3.92
C PHE A 97 2.96 9.04 -3.77
N ASP A 98 3.11 7.94 -3.04
CA ASP A 98 4.43 7.37 -2.77
C ASP A 98 5.04 6.84 -4.07
N LEU A 99 4.27 6.20 -4.96
CA LEU A 99 4.75 5.79 -6.28
C LEU A 99 5.20 6.98 -7.14
N TYR A 100 4.45 8.08 -7.15
CA TYR A 100 4.82 9.30 -7.88
C TYR A 100 6.16 9.87 -7.39
N VAL A 101 6.30 10.02 -6.06
CA VAL A 101 7.54 10.46 -5.42
C VAL A 101 8.70 9.52 -5.75
N TYR A 102 8.47 8.21 -5.68
CA TYR A 102 9.50 7.22 -5.93
C TYR A 102 10.02 7.24 -7.37
N ILE A 103 9.12 7.43 -8.34
CA ILE A 103 9.48 7.62 -9.76
C ILE A 103 10.23 8.94 -9.97
N ALA A 104 9.79 10.02 -9.34
CA ALA A 104 10.40 11.35 -9.48
C ALA A 104 11.83 11.38 -8.92
N LEU A 105 12.12 10.62 -7.85
CA LEU A 105 13.47 10.48 -7.30
C LEU A 105 14.42 9.61 -8.15
N GLY A 106 13.92 8.90 -9.17
CA GLY A 106 14.73 8.18 -10.14
C GLY A 106 15.59 7.04 -9.56
N GLN A 107 15.20 6.45 -8.43
CA GLN A 107 15.97 5.40 -7.77
C GLN A 107 15.69 4.04 -8.43
N TYR A 108 16.46 3.62 -9.43
CA TYR A 108 16.22 2.34 -10.11
C TYR A 108 17.01 1.18 -9.47
N GLY A 109 16.38 0.00 -9.35
CA GLY A 109 17.00 -1.20 -8.80
C GLY A 109 16.01 -2.33 -8.52
N VAL A 110 16.50 -3.46 -7.98
CA VAL A 110 15.66 -4.62 -7.61
C VAL A 110 14.60 -4.23 -6.60
N CYS A 111 14.98 -3.45 -5.59
CA CYS A 111 14.06 -3.01 -4.56
C CYS A 111 13.04 -1.99 -5.08
N PHE A 112 13.43 -1.08 -5.99
CA PHE A 112 12.48 -0.21 -6.70
C PHE A 112 11.45 -1.01 -7.48
N PHE A 113 11.88 -2.05 -8.19
CA PHE A 113 10.98 -2.92 -8.94
C PHE A 113 10.00 -3.65 -7.99
N ALA A 114 10.51 -4.23 -6.90
CA ALA A 114 9.70 -4.95 -5.93
C ALA A 114 8.65 -4.04 -5.27
N TYR A 115 9.09 -2.85 -4.86
CA TYR A 115 8.25 -1.82 -4.26
C TYR A 115 7.19 -1.31 -5.26
N THR A 116 7.59 -1.03 -6.50
CA THR A 116 6.67 -0.60 -7.58
C THR A 116 5.63 -1.67 -7.87
N LEU A 117 6.06 -2.94 -7.96
CA LEU A 117 5.16 -4.07 -8.17
C LEU A 117 4.15 -4.20 -7.02
N HIS A 118 4.59 -4.06 -5.76
CA HIS A 118 3.72 -4.03 -4.59
C HIS A 118 2.69 -2.90 -4.66
N HIS A 119 3.13 -1.68 -4.99
CA HIS A 119 2.28 -0.50 -5.05
C HIS A 119 1.24 -0.59 -6.16
N ILE A 120 1.66 -0.89 -7.39
CA ILE A 120 0.75 -1.03 -8.54
C ILE A 120 -0.26 -2.15 -8.30
N THR A 121 0.20 -3.31 -7.83
CA THR A 121 -0.70 -4.43 -7.52
C THR A 121 -1.71 -4.05 -6.45
N SER A 122 -1.25 -3.38 -5.39
CA SER A 122 -2.12 -2.90 -4.32
C SER A 122 -3.11 -1.84 -4.80
N LEU A 123 -2.73 -0.94 -5.71
CA LEU A 123 -3.64 0.05 -6.30
C LEU A 123 -4.76 -0.59 -7.13
N VAL A 124 -4.50 -1.71 -7.80
CA VAL A 124 -5.53 -2.47 -8.52
C VAL A 124 -6.41 -3.26 -7.55
N PHE A 125 -5.81 -3.80 -6.50
CA PHE A 125 -6.45 -4.70 -5.56
C PHE A 125 -7.28 -3.99 -4.48
N LEU A 126 -6.73 -2.98 -3.83
CA LEU A 126 -7.33 -2.33 -2.66
C LEU A 126 -8.68 -1.69 -2.95
N PRO A 127 -8.94 -1.00 -4.08
CA PRO A 127 -10.28 -0.50 -4.40
C PRO A 127 -11.32 -1.63 -4.42
N SER A 128 -10.95 -2.81 -4.93
CA SER A 128 -11.84 -3.98 -4.95
C SER A 128 -12.19 -4.49 -3.55
N LEU A 129 -11.31 -4.25 -2.57
CA LEU A 129 -11.53 -4.55 -1.16
C LEU A 129 -12.28 -3.45 -0.41
N ILE A 130 -11.91 -2.18 -0.60
CA ILE A 130 -12.52 -1.04 0.09
C ILE A 130 -14.01 -0.95 -0.22
N TYR A 131 -14.42 -1.23 -1.45
CA TYR A 131 -15.84 -1.15 -1.80
C TYR A 131 -16.61 -2.44 -1.53
N LEU A 132 -16.06 -3.39 -0.77
CA LEU A 132 -16.80 -4.59 -0.38
C LEU A 132 -18.02 -4.22 0.46
N ASN A 133 -19.11 -4.91 0.19
CA ASN A 133 -20.34 -4.77 0.97
C ASN A 133 -20.24 -5.47 2.34
N TYR A 134 -19.12 -6.14 2.62
CA TYR A 134 -18.95 -6.92 3.83
C TYR A 134 -17.48 -7.23 4.11
N TYR A 135 -17.11 -7.24 5.40
CA TYR A 135 -15.81 -7.67 5.91
C TYR A 135 -15.90 -8.80 6.95
N ASN A 136 -15.32 -9.96 6.64
CA ASN A 136 -14.98 -11.04 7.57
C ASN A 136 -13.79 -10.65 8.46
N TRP A 137 -13.65 -11.32 9.59
CA TRP A 137 -12.49 -11.18 10.48
C TRP A 137 -11.15 -11.41 9.75
N TRP A 138 -11.06 -12.40 8.87
CA TRP A 138 -9.84 -12.66 8.11
C TRP A 138 -9.54 -11.56 7.08
N GLN A 139 -10.56 -10.83 6.60
CA GLN A 139 -10.37 -9.66 5.73
C GLN A 139 -9.83 -8.47 6.52
N LEU A 140 -10.31 -8.31 7.76
CA LEU A 140 -9.86 -7.25 8.68
C LEU A 140 -8.48 -7.53 9.25
N SER A 141 -8.06 -8.80 9.32
CA SER A 141 -6.75 -9.17 9.85
C SER A 141 -5.60 -8.56 9.05
N VAL A 142 -5.73 -8.49 7.72
CA VAL A 142 -4.70 -7.92 6.84
C VAL A 142 -4.43 -6.44 7.14
N PRO A 143 -5.42 -5.51 7.04
CA PRO A 143 -5.17 -4.10 7.33
C PRO A 143 -4.79 -3.87 8.80
N LEU A 144 -5.31 -4.66 9.75
CA LEU A 144 -4.91 -4.57 11.16
C LEU A 144 -3.42 -4.88 11.34
N PHE A 145 -2.97 -6.06 10.90
CA PHE A 145 -1.57 -6.44 11.08
C PHE A 145 -0.63 -5.63 10.20
N HIS A 146 -1.09 -5.15 9.05
CA HIS A 146 -0.34 -4.17 8.25
C HIS A 146 -0.11 -2.87 9.02
N ALA A 147 -1.14 -2.30 9.65
CA ALA A 147 -1.00 -1.12 10.50
C ALA A 147 -0.06 -1.37 11.70
N CYS A 148 -0.12 -2.57 12.30
CA CYS A 148 0.80 -2.97 13.36
C CYS A 148 2.25 -3.01 12.90
N LEU A 149 2.56 -3.35 11.65
CA LEU A 149 3.93 -3.34 11.13
C LEU A 149 4.55 -1.93 11.17
N PHE A 150 3.76 -0.89 10.96
CA PHE A 150 4.27 0.49 11.02
C PHE A 150 4.63 0.92 12.44
N TYR A 151 3.90 0.44 13.44
CA TYR A 151 4.13 0.80 14.84
C TYR A 151 5.17 -0.11 15.53
N PHE A 152 5.18 -1.41 15.19
CA PHE A 152 6.05 -2.42 15.78
C PHE A 152 7.07 -2.96 14.75
N LYS A 153 7.85 -2.07 14.13
CA LYS A 153 8.70 -2.35 12.95
C LYS A 153 9.71 -3.49 13.15
N ASP A 154 10.24 -3.64 14.36
CA ASP A 154 11.28 -4.65 14.67
C ASP A 154 10.72 -5.91 15.36
N ASN A 155 9.39 -6.06 15.40
CA ASN A 155 8.76 -7.18 16.07
C ASN A 155 8.48 -8.33 15.09
N PHE A 156 9.37 -9.33 15.10
CA PHE A 156 9.23 -10.55 14.29
C PHE A 156 7.87 -11.24 14.43
N PHE A 157 7.25 -11.21 15.62
CA PHE A 157 5.94 -11.82 15.82
C PHE A 157 4.86 -11.08 15.01
N ILE A 158 4.93 -9.75 14.91
CA ILE A 158 3.99 -8.95 14.11
C ILE A 158 4.18 -9.22 12.62
N GLU A 159 5.42 -9.39 12.15
CA GLU A 159 5.71 -9.83 10.77
C GLU A 159 5.07 -11.18 10.45
N VAL A 160 5.23 -12.17 11.34
CA VAL A 160 4.61 -13.49 11.20
C VAL A 160 3.08 -13.39 11.20
N CYS A 161 2.49 -12.61 12.11
CA CYS A 161 1.05 -12.38 12.16
C CYS A 161 0.54 -11.75 10.85
N TYR A 162 1.26 -10.78 10.30
CA TYR A 162 0.91 -10.18 9.01
C TYR A 162 0.97 -11.20 7.87
N LEU A 163 2.05 -11.97 7.75
CA LEU A 163 2.16 -13.00 6.71
C LEU A 163 1.04 -14.05 6.82
N LEU A 164 0.75 -14.51 8.04
CA LEU A 164 -0.37 -15.42 8.31
C LEU A 164 -1.71 -14.79 7.91
N SER A 165 -1.92 -13.51 8.19
CA SER A 165 -3.14 -12.79 7.79
C SER A 165 -3.33 -12.75 6.27
N VAL A 166 -2.25 -12.56 5.50
CA VAL A 166 -2.27 -12.57 4.03
C VAL A 166 -2.59 -13.98 3.49
N VAL A 167 -2.01 -15.03 4.10
CA VAL A 167 -2.31 -16.43 3.75
C VAL A 167 -3.75 -16.80 4.08
N LEU A 168 -4.25 -16.42 5.27
CA LEU A 168 -5.64 -16.60 5.68
C LEU A 168 -6.59 -15.87 4.75
N PHE A 169 -6.25 -14.64 4.36
CA PHE A 169 -7.00 -13.88 3.37
C PHE A 169 -7.08 -14.62 2.04
N HIS A 170 -5.95 -15.08 1.52
CA HIS A 170 -5.89 -15.86 0.28
C HIS A 170 -6.78 -17.11 0.36
N TYR A 171 -6.71 -17.86 1.46
CA TYR A 171 -7.56 -19.03 1.66
C TYR A 171 -9.05 -18.64 1.76
N GLY A 172 -9.38 -17.58 2.49
CA GLY A 172 -10.74 -17.05 2.65
C GLY A 172 -11.36 -16.63 1.32
N VAL A 173 -10.59 -15.99 0.44
CA VAL A 173 -11.03 -15.64 -0.94
C VAL A 173 -11.40 -16.88 -1.76
N ARG A 174 -10.80 -18.05 -1.48
CA ARG A 174 -11.11 -19.32 -2.16
C ARG A 174 -12.33 -20.04 -1.61
N SER A 175 -12.92 -19.56 -0.51
CA SER A 175 -14.17 -20.12 0.05
C SER A 175 -15.31 -20.07 -0.97
N ARG A 176 -16.26 -21.02 -0.88
CA ARG A 176 -17.38 -21.13 -1.85
C ARG A 176 -18.18 -19.83 -1.99
N VAL A 177 -18.30 -19.06 -0.91
CA VAL A 177 -19.06 -17.80 -0.86
C VAL A 177 -18.36 -16.69 -1.67
N CYS A 178 -17.04 -16.57 -1.55
CA CYS A 178 -16.29 -15.47 -2.15
C CYS A 178 -15.75 -15.77 -3.55
N ARG A 179 -15.51 -17.06 -3.86
CA ARG A 179 -14.82 -17.50 -5.09
C ARG A 179 -15.39 -16.95 -6.39
N ASP A 180 -16.71 -16.79 -6.45
CA ASP A 180 -17.38 -16.42 -7.68
C ASP A 180 -17.57 -14.92 -7.87
N LEU A 181 -17.31 -14.12 -6.85
CA LEU A 181 -17.47 -12.68 -6.90
C LEU A 181 -16.33 -12.05 -7.73
N PRO A 182 -16.61 -11.20 -8.73
CA PRO A 182 -15.59 -10.65 -9.63
C PRO A 182 -14.44 -9.95 -8.89
N ARG A 183 -14.77 -9.19 -7.83
CA ARG A 183 -13.78 -8.48 -6.98
C ARG A 183 -12.83 -9.45 -6.28
N PHE A 184 -13.34 -10.58 -5.81
CA PHE A 184 -12.56 -11.63 -5.16
C PHE A 184 -11.72 -12.45 -6.15
N LYS A 185 -12.20 -12.64 -7.39
CA LYS A 185 -11.38 -13.21 -8.47
C LYS A 185 -10.19 -12.30 -8.82
N LEU A 186 -10.42 -10.99 -8.86
CA LEU A 186 -9.35 -10.01 -9.06
C LEU A 186 -8.36 -10.05 -7.89
N ALA A 187 -8.86 -10.00 -6.65
CA ALA A 187 -8.06 -10.15 -5.44
C ALA A 187 -7.18 -11.41 -5.46
N HIS A 188 -7.74 -12.54 -5.86
CA HIS A 188 -7.00 -13.79 -5.92
C HIS A 188 -5.81 -13.71 -6.90
N LYS A 189 -6.00 -13.11 -8.07
CA LYS A 189 -4.92 -12.91 -9.04
C LYS A 189 -3.89 -11.89 -8.55
N ALA A 190 -4.33 -10.81 -7.93
CA ALA A 190 -3.45 -9.78 -7.39
C ALA A 190 -2.53 -10.33 -6.29
N LEU A 191 -3.02 -11.25 -5.44
CA LEU A 191 -2.21 -11.88 -4.39
C LEU A 191 -0.96 -12.59 -4.94
N PHE A 192 -1.01 -13.16 -6.15
CA PHE A 192 0.18 -13.73 -6.77
C PHE A 192 1.28 -12.69 -6.95
N PHE A 193 0.93 -11.50 -7.44
CA PHE A 193 1.88 -10.41 -7.62
C PHE A 193 2.35 -9.82 -6.27
N ILE A 194 1.47 -9.79 -5.26
CA ILE A 194 1.87 -9.42 -3.88
C ILE A 194 2.93 -10.40 -3.34
N TYR A 195 2.74 -11.72 -3.50
CA TYR A 195 3.76 -12.69 -3.07
C TYR A 195 5.07 -12.51 -3.83
N THR A 196 5.01 -12.29 -5.15
CA THR A 196 6.21 -12.02 -5.95
C THR A 196 6.93 -10.77 -5.45
N ALA A 197 6.20 -9.70 -5.12
CA ALA A 197 6.78 -8.49 -4.55
C ALA A 197 7.43 -8.75 -3.19
N ILE A 198 6.75 -9.45 -2.27
CA ILE A 198 7.27 -9.82 -0.94
C ILE A 198 8.54 -10.67 -1.07
N ILE A 199 8.53 -11.70 -1.92
CA ILE A 199 9.69 -12.56 -2.15
C ILE A 199 10.85 -11.73 -2.73
N THR A 200 10.58 -10.84 -3.67
CA THR A 200 11.61 -9.98 -4.27
C THR A 200 12.18 -9.00 -3.25
N MET A 201 11.35 -8.41 -2.39
CA MET A 201 11.79 -7.54 -1.29
C MET A 201 12.67 -8.30 -0.30
N PHE A 202 12.29 -9.54 0.05
CA PHE A 202 13.06 -10.39 0.94
C PHE A 202 14.42 -10.77 0.35
N LEU A 203 14.44 -11.25 -0.90
CA LEU A 203 15.68 -11.64 -1.58
C LEU A 203 16.60 -10.44 -1.87
N GLY A 204 16.02 -9.28 -2.17
CA GLY A 204 16.73 -8.03 -2.40
C GLY A 204 17.18 -7.31 -1.12
N GLN A 205 16.85 -7.84 0.06
CA GLN A 205 17.15 -7.24 1.37
C GLN A 205 16.63 -5.80 1.50
N CYS A 206 15.44 -5.52 0.97
CA CYS A 206 14.87 -4.18 0.84
C CYS A 206 14.23 -3.67 2.15
N ARG A 207 14.95 -3.74 3.28
CA ARG A 207 14.43 -3.46 4.63
C ARG A 207 14.10 -1.99 4.90
N ASP A 208 14.81 -1.08 4.24
CA ASP A 208 14.78 0.36 4.53
C ASP A 208 14.08 1.19 3.44
N MET A 209 13.21 0.58 2.63
CA MET A 209 12.46 1.28 1.58
C MET A 209 11.06 1.70 2.00
#